data_AF-A0A928YL84-F1
#
_entry.id   AF-A0A928YL84-F1
#
_cell.length_a   1.000
_cell.length_b   1.000
_cell.length_c   1.000
_cell.angle_alpha   90.00
_cell.angle_beta   90.00
_cell.angle_gamma   90.00
#
_symmetry.space_group_name_H-M   'P 1'
#
loop_
_entity.id
_entity.type
_entity.pdbx_description
1 polymer ?
#
loop_
_entity_poly.entity_id
_entity_poly.type
_entity_poly.pdbx_seq_one_letter_code
_entity_poly.pdbx_strand_id
1 'polypeptide(L)'
;NIYMPDLLKAHAAFFLAQTYILKASTSNLPQLPNAGITSAERSTLDTPQDTTLDTALYRANGFHPTRHHIIRFDILERVAHTLRPYAKEYAKTKTAFAIRPTDISELLSRLGCRQDTLVQILTDLGYTHLADKTDALYFTPPFTHANTQPHVKKRPKKKPPLNSAFAALRTLQTSNNKKHNKKPFIKNPTKNAR
;
A
#
# COMPACT_ATOMS: atom_id res chain seq x y z
N ASN A 1 8.92 18.33 1.73
CA ASN A 1 8.10 17.64 2.76
C ASN A 1 8.83 17.66 4.07
N ILE A 2 8.65 18.74 4.83
CA ILE A 2 9.40 18.99 6.06
C ILE A 2 8.37 19.05 7.20
N TYR A 3 8.63 18.32 8.30
CA TYR A 3 7.94 18.33 9.61
C TYR A 3 6.70 17.47 9.88
N MET A 4 6.39 16.41 9.09
CA MET A 4 5.36 15.44 9.51
C MET A 4 5.59 14.82 10.90
N PRO A 5 6.81 14.43 11.34
CA PRO A 5 6.99 13.86 12.67
C PRO A 5 6.87 14.89 13.80
N ASP A 6 7.22 16.15 13.56
CA ASP A 6 7.13 17.21 14.58
C ASP A 6 5.68 17.70 14.78
N LEU A 7 4.86 17.67 13.72
CA LEU A 7 3.44 17.97 13.79
C LEU A 7 2.63 16.88 14.53
N LEU A 8 3.21 15.68 14.70
CA LEU A 8 2.61 14.58 15.47
C LEU A 8 2.92 14.67 16.97
N LYS A 9 3.73 15.64 17.44
CA LYS A 9 3.93 15.88 18.87
C LYS A 9 2.62 16.35 19.50
N ALA A 10 2.30 15.88 20.71
CA ALA A 10 1.04 16.16 21.37
C ALA A 10 0.68 17.67 21.43
N HIS A 11 1.67 18.53 21.66
CA HIS A 11 1.46 19.99 21.68
C HIS A 11 1.19 20.59 20.30
N ALA A 12 1.83 20.07 19.25
CA ALA A 12 1.62 20.54 17.88
C ALA A 12 0.25 20.07 17.35
N ALA A 13 -0.14 18.82 17.64
CA ALA A 13 -1.46 18.30 17.32
C ALA A 13 -2.58 19.07 18.03
N PHE A 14 -2.37 19.42 19.31
CA PHE A 14 -3.30 20.26 20.07
C PHE A 14 -3.42 21.67 19.48
N PHE A 15 -2.31 22.32 19.14
CA PHE A 15 -2.33 23.63 18.50
C PHE A 15 -2.99 23.59 17.10
N LEU A 16 -2.75 22.55 16.32
CA LEU A 16 -3.44 22.34 15.04
C LEU A 16 -4.95 22.17 15.25
N ALA A 17 -5.37 21.41 16.26
CA ALA A 17 -6.78 21.32 16.62
C ALA A 17 -7.32 22.72 16.97
N GLN A 18 -6.63 23.48 17.83
CA GLN A 18 -7.08 24.81 18.26
C GLN A 18 -7.20 25.83 17.11
N THR A 19 -6.22 25.87 16.21
CA THR A 19 -6.27 26.74 15.01
C THR A 19 -7.36 26.32 14.05
N TYR A 20 -7.67 25.02 14.01
CA TYR A 20 -8.77 24.49 13.22
C TYR A 20 -10.14 24.88 13.78
N ILE A 21 -10.32 24.86 15.11
CA ILE A 21 -11.52 25.36 15.82
C ILE A 21 -11.77 26.82 15.47
N LEU A 22 -10.72 27.65 15.57
CA LEU A 22 -10.79 29.07 15.23
C LEU A 22 -11.22 29.28 13.77
N LYS A 23 -10.74 28.44 12.85
CA LYS A 23 -11.13 28.48 11.44
C LYS A 23 -12.60 28.07 11.24
N ALA A 24 -13.06 27.03 11.93
CA ALA A 24 -14.42 26.52 11.78
C ALA A 24 -15.47 27.41 12.46
N SER A 25 -15.05 28.32 13.35
CA SER A 25 -15.97 29.16 14.17
C SER A 25 -16.98 28.34 14.97
N THR A 26 -16.68 27.06 15.20
CA THR A 26 -17.53 26.11 15.93
C THR A 26 -17.00 25.94 17.35
N SER A 27 -17.89 25.98 18.35
CA SER A 27 -17.54 25.72 19.74
C SER A 27 -17.54 24.25 20.11
N ASN A 28 -18.18 23.40 19.29
CA ASN A 28 -18.30 21.97 19.52
C ASN A 28 -17.20 21.24 18.77
N LEU A 29 -16.32 20.58 19.51
CA LEU A 29 -15.33 19.70 18.94
C LEU A 29 -15.80 18.27 19.09
N PRO A 30 -15.59 17.42 18.06
CA PRO A 30 -15.66 15.99 18.27
C PRO A 30 -14.64 15.62 19.35
N GLN A 31 -15.09 14.89 20.37
CA GLN A 31 -14.22 14.44 21.44
C GLN A 31 -13.13 13.53 20.85
N LEU A 32 -11.88 13.93 21.03
CA LEU A 32 -10.73 13.13 20.61
C LEU A 32 -10.51 11.95 21.56
N PRO A 33 -10.05 10.79 21.07
CA PRO A 33 -9.67 9.68 21.94
C PRO A 33 -8.55 10.09 22.89
N ASN A 34 -8.63 9.60 24.13
CA ASN A 34 -7.56 9.77 25.11
C ASN A 34 -6.25 9.14 24.63
N ALA A 35 -5.14 9.70 25.10
CA ALA A 35 -3.81 9.14 24.85
C ALA A 35 -3.75 7.68 25.32
N GLY A 36 -3.19 6.80 24.48
CA GLY A 36 -3.09 5.36 24.73
C GLY A 36 -4.14 4.51 24.00
N ILE A 37 -5.24 5.11 23.53
CA ILE A 37 -6.25 4.41 22.73
C ILE A 37 -5.74 4.25 21.28
N THR A 38 -5.75 3.02 20.75
CA THR A 38 -5.28 2.70 19.40
C THR A 38 -6.40 2.70 18.36
N SER A 39 -7.60 2.29 18.76
CA SER A 39 -8.82 2.42 17.98
C SER A 39 -9.99 2.81 18.88
N ALA A 40 -10.94 3.58 18.32
CA ALA A 40 -12.21 3.89 18.97
C ALA A 40 -13.32 3.90 17.93
N GLU A 41 -14.56 3.74 18.38
CA GLU A 41 -15.73 4.04 17.55
C GLU A 41 -15.74 5.54 17.25
N ARG A 42 -16.06 5.87 16.00
CA ARG A 42 -16.28 7.26 15.63
C ARG A 42 -17.61 7.66 16.24
N SER A 43 -17.58 8.57 17.22
CA SER A 43 -18.80 9.15 17.80
C SER A 43 -19.69 9.67 16.66
N THR A 44 -20.86 9.06 16.50
CA THR A 44 -21.86 9.39 15.48
C THR A 44 -22.65 10.65 15.82
N LEU A 45 -22.18 11.46 16.78
CA LEU A 45 -22.95 12.59 17.30
C LEU A 45 -23.04 13.78 16.34
N ASP A 46 -22.26 13.79 15.25
CA ASP A 46 -22.23 14.90 14.31
C ASP A 46 -22.97 14.55 13.01
N THR A 47 -24.12 15.19 12.88
CA THR A 47 -24.94 15.42 11.69
C THR A 47 -24.16 15.30 10.36
N PRO A 48 -24.74 14.75 9.26
CA PRO A 48 -24.04 14.46 8.00
C PRO A 48 -23.42 15.66 7.27
N GLN A 49 -23.55 16.87 7.79
CA GLN A 49 -23.14 18.11 7.12
C GLN A 49 -21.65 18.43 7.27
N ASP A 50 -20.97 17.96 8.32
CA ASP A 50 -19.58 18.36 8.64
C ASP A 50 -18.55 17.21 8.63
N THR A 51 -18.83 16.12 7.91
CA THR A 51 -17.95 14.94 7.85
C THR A 51 -16.51 15.24 7.37
N THR A 52 -16.34 16.30 6.56
CA THR A 52 -15.03 16.73 6.07
C THR A 52 -14.19 17.42 7.14
N LEU A 53 -14.85 18.12 8.09
CA LEU A 53 -14.17 18.88 9.13
C LEU A 53 -13.57 17.95 10.19
N ASP A 54 -14.34 16.97 10.64
CA ASP A 54 -13.88 15.94 11.58
C ASP A 54 -12.68 15.17 11.05
N THR A 55 -12.68 14.89 9.75
CA THR A 55 -11.63 14.07 9.13
C THR A 55 -10.27 14.74 9.22
N ALA A 56 -10.20 16.06 9.01
CA ALA A 56 -8.96 16.81 9.11
C ALA A 56 -8.46 16.86 10.56
N LEU A 57 -9.37 17.02 11.51
CA LEU A 57 -9.07 17.08 12.95
C LEU A 57 -8.51 15.74 13.46
N TYR A 58 -9.14 14.62 13.12
CA TYR A 58 -8.62 13.29 13.47
C TYR A 58 -7.24 13.04 12.87
N ARG A 59 -7.03 13.43 11.59
CA ARG A 59 -5.72 13.29 10.92
C ARG A 59 -4.63 14.15 11.56
N ALA A 60 -4.95 15.38 11.96
CA ALA A 60 -4.01 16.24 12.69
C ALA A 60 -3.55 15.62 14.02
N ASN A 61 -4.39 14.78 14.63
CA ASN A 61 -4.09 14.05 15.86
C ASN A 61 -3.49 12.65 15.63
N GLY A 62 -3.11 12.31 14.40
CA GLY A 62 -2.49 11.02 14.08
C GLY A 62 -3.48 9.85 14.00
N PHE A 63 -4.79 10.13 13.86
CA PHE A 63 -5.83 9.14 13.63
C PHE A 63 -6.29 9.16 12.17
N HIS A 64 -6.57 7.98 11.64
CA HIS A 64 -7.22 7.76 10.37
C HIS A 64 -8.70 7.44 10.62
N PRO A 65 -9.62 8.30 10.16
CA PRO A 65 -11.05 8.01 10.25
C PRO A 65 -11.48 7.06 9.13
N THR A 66 -12.07 5.93 9.51
CA THR A 66 -12.90 5.09 8.64
C THR A 66 -14.36 5.51 8.78
N ARG A 67 -15.31 4.76 8.20
CA ARG A 67 -16.74 5.13 8.28
C ARG A 67 -17.26 5.04 9.71
N HIS A 68 -16.87 3.99 10.42
CA HIS A 68 -17.39 3.67 11.77
C HIS A 68 -16.33 3.80 12.87
N HIS A 69 -15.04 3.84 12.52
CA HIS A 69 -13.94 3.82 13.50
C HIS A 69 -12.90 4.90 13.24
N ILE A 70 -12.13 5.22 14.28
CA ILE A 70 -10.94 6.06 14.22
C ILE A 70 -9.76 5.26 14.73
N ILE A 71 -8.67 5.18 13.94
CA ILE A 71 -7.55 4.27 14.20
C ILE A 71 -6.23 5.04 14.13
N ARG A 72 -5.30 4.81 15.05
CA ARG A 72 -3.98 5.45 15.01
C ARG A 72 -3.19 5.03 13.77
N PHE A 73 -2.52 6.00 13.13
CA PHE A 73 -1.78 5.78 11.90
C PHE A 73 -0.62 4.78 12.06
N ASP A 74 0.17 4.86 13.14
CA ASP A 74 1.24 3.89 13.46
C ASP A 74 0.71 2.45 13.58
N ILE A 75 -0.52 2.29 14.10
CA ILE A 75 -1.15 0.99 14.22
C ILE A 75 -1.56 0.46 12.85
N LEU A 76 -2.13 1.30 11.98
CA LEU A 76 -2.44 0.93 10.60
C LEU A 76 -1.21 0.52 9.81
N GLU A 77 -0.06 1.18 10.01
CA GLU A 77 1.18 0.79 9.35
C GLU A 77 1.63 -0.61 9.77
N ARG A 78 1.53 -0.94 11.06
CA ARG A 78 1.86 -2.27 11.57
C ARG A 78 0.87 -3.33 11.06
N VAL A 79 -0.41 -3.01 11.02
CA VAL A 79 -1.44 -3.88 10.39
C VAL A 79 -1.10 -4.13 8.92
N ALA A 80 -0.76 -3.08 8.17
CA ALA A 80 -0.36 -3.20 6.78
C ALA A 80 0.91 -4.06 6.63
N HIS A 81 1.86 -3.95 7.55
CA HIS A 81 3.05 -4.80 7.56
C HIS A 81 2.68 -6.29 7.68
N THR A 82 1.76 -6.65 8.57
CA THR A 82 1.23 -8.02 8.70
C THR A 82 0.50 -8.49 7.44
N LEU A 83 -0.19 -7.59 6.74
CA LEU A 83 -0.93 -7.92 5.50
C LEU A 83 -0.07 -7.98 4.23
N ARG A 84 1.13 -7.36 4.21
CA ARG A 84 2.05 -7.37 3.05
C ARG A 84 2.39 -8.76 2.49
N PRO A 85 2.74 -9.79 3.29
CA PRO A 85 3.01 -11.13 2.75
C PRO A 85 1.82 -11.69 1.98
N TYR A 86 0.61 -11.54 2.52
CA TYR A 86 -0.62 -11.99 1.87
C TYR A 86 -0.92 -11.23 0.57
N ALA A 87 -0.67 -9.92 0.55
CA ALA A 87 -0.79 -9.13 -0.68
C ALA A 87 0.22 -9.59 -1.77
N LYS A 88 1.43 -10.04 -1.38
CA LYS A 88 2.41 -10.62 -2.31
C LYS A 88 1.97 -11.98 -2.85
N GLU A 89 1.34 -12.81 -2.02
CA GLU A 89 0.76 -14.09 -2.45
C GLU A 89 -0.38 -13.86 -3.44
N TYR A 90 -1.29 -12.94 -3.13
CA TYR A 90 -2.35 -12.49 -4.04
C TYR A 90 -1.79 -12.01 -5.38
N ALA A 91 -0.70 -11.25 -5.38
CA ALA A 91 -0.10 -10.76 -6.63
C ALA A 91 0.40 -11.90 -7.55
N LYS A 92 0.74 -13.07 -6.98
CA LYS A 92 1.17 -14.26 -7.74
C LYS A 92 -0.02 -15.07 -8.24
N THR A 93 -0.98 -15.35 -7.37
CA THR A 93 -2.09 -16.27 -7.67
C THR A 93 -3.29 -15.56 -8.30
N LYS A 94 -3.45 -14.25 -8.04
CA LYS A 94 -4.63 -13.42 -8.35
C LYS A 94 -5.94 -13.95 -7.77
N THR A 95 -5.86 -14.89 -6.84
CA THR A 95 -6.98 -15.45 -6.09
C THR A 95 -7.06 -14.80 -4.73
N ALA A 96 -8.25 -14.71 -4.14
CA ALA A 96 -8.42 -14.28 -2.75
C ALA A 96 -7.43 -15.00 -1.82
N PHE A 97 -6.93 -14.28 -0.82
CA PHE A 97 -6.03 -14.84 0.18
C PHE A 97 -6.78 -15.05 1.49
N ALA A 98 -6.47 -16.15 2.17
CA ALA A 98 -6.94 -16.43 3.52
C ALA A 98 -5.93 -15.88 4.53
N ILE A 99 -6.38 -15.07 5.48
CA ILE A 99 -5.54 -14.66 6.61
C ILE A 99 -5.44 -15.85 7.57
N ARG A 100 -4.23 -16.21 7.98
CA ARG A 100 -4.03 -17.29 8.97
C ARG A 100 -4.68 -16.91 10.30
N PRO A 101 -5.28 -17.86 11.05
CA PRO A 101 -5.90 -17.59 12.34
C PRO A 101 -4.97 -16.92 13.37
N THR A 102 -3.68 -17.25 13.35
CA THR A 102 -2.66 -16.63 14.21
C THR A 102 -2.47 -15.14 13.93
N ASP A 103 -2.59 -14.75 12.67
CA ASP A 103 -2.36 -13.37 12.24
C ASP A 103 -3.67 -12.58 12.44
N ILE A 104 -4.83 -13.23 12.36
CA ILE A 104 -6.12 -12.63 12.75
C ILE A 104 -6.09 -12.24 14.23
N SER A 105 -5.64 -13.12 15.13
CA SER A 105 -5.57 -12.80 16.56
C SER A 105 -4.57 -11.67 16.87
N GLU A 106 -3.44 -11.60 16.15
CA GLU A 106 -2.49 -10.49 16.25
C GLU A 106 -3.14 -9.16 15.79
N LEU A 107 -3.85 -9.18 14.67
CA LEU A 107 -4.54 -8.00 14.13
C LEU A 107 -5.62 -7.49 15.10
N LEU A 108 -6.44 -8.40 15.65
CA LEU A 108 -7.47 -8.07 16.63
C LEU A 108 -6.87 -7.51 17.92
N SER A 109 -5.80 -8.13 18.43
CA SER A 109 -5.10 -7.66 19.63
C SER A 109 -4.51 -6.26 19.46
N ARG A 110 -3.90 -6.00 18.29
CA ARG A 110 -3.28 -4.70 18.00
C ARG A 110 -4.30 -3.57 17.82
N LEU A 111 -5.43 -3.88 17.19
CA LEU A 111 -6.52 -2.91 17.02
C LEU A 111 -7.38 -2.79 18.27
N GLY A 112 -7.41 -3.80 19.14
CA GLY A 112 -8.31 -3.84 20.30
C GLY A 112 -9.79 -3.95 19.88
N CYS A 113 -10.06 -4.58 18.73
CA CYS A 113 -11.40 -4.64 18.15
C CYS A 113 -11.92 -6.08 18.03
N ARG A 114 -13.23 -6.21 17.79
CA ARG A 114 -13.88 -7.49 17.46
C ARG A 114 -13.59 -7.88 16.01
N GLN A 115 -13.84 -9.15 15.69
CA GLN A 115 -13.68 -9.68 14.33
C GLN A 115 -14.58 -8.96 13.31
N ASP A 116 -15.84 -8.69 13.69
CA ASP A 116 -16.78 -7.97 12.83
C ASP A 116 -16.27 -6.56 12.48
N THR A 117 -15.73 -5.86 13.48
CA THR A 117 -15.10 -4.55 13.33
C THR A 117 -13.86 -4.61 12.44
N LEU A 118 -13.03 -5.64 12.56
CA LEU A 118 -11.86 -5.82 11.70
C LEU A 118 -12.27 -5.93 10.23
N VAL A 119 -13.32 -6.71 9.94
CA VAL A 119 -13.86 -6.83 8.58
C VAL A 119 -14.33 -5.47 8.06
N GLN A 120 -15.08 -4.71 8.87
CA GLN A 120 -15.54 -3.36 8.49
C GLN A 120 -14.39 -2.38 8.25
N ILE A 121 -13.34 -2.42 9.07
CA ILE A 121 -12.15 -1.58 8.90
C ILE A 121 -11.45 -1.92 7.58
N LEU A 122 -11.27 -3.22 7.29
CA LEU A 122 -10.62 -3.66 6.06
C LEU A 122 -11.47 -3.32 4.82
N THR A 123 -12.80 -3.44 4.89
CA THR A 123 -13.68 -3.03 3.79
C THR A 123 -13.69 -1.52 3.56
N ASP A 124 -13.60 -0.72 4.61
CA ASP A 124 -13.45 0.74 4.50
C ASP A 124 -12.10 1.14 3.89
N LEU A 125 -11.04 0.36 4.14
CA LEU A 125 -9.74 0.51 3.47
C LEU A 125 -9.74 -0.01 2.02
N GLY A 126 -10.84 -0.64 1.60
CA GLY A 126 -11.09 -1.12 0.25
C GLY A 126 -10.77 -2.60 0.00
N TYR A 127 -10.46 -3.39 1.04
CA TYR A 127 -10.38 -4.84 0.88
C TYR A 127 -11.78 -5.42 0.69
N THR A 128 -11.96 -6.28 -0.31
CA THR A 128 -13.23 -6.97 -0.52
C THR A 128 -13.22 -8.30 0.22
N HIS A 129 -14.10 -8.42 1.22
CA HIS A 129 -14.33 -9.64 1.98
C HIS A 129 -15.15 -10.63 1.15
N LEU A 130 -14.61 -11.82 0.91
CA LEU A 130 -15.37 -12.93 0.31
C LEU A 130 -15.98 -13.70 1.48
N ALA A 131 -17.31 -13.65 1.59
CA ALA A 131 -18.04 -14.31 2.66
C ALA A 131 -17.70 -15.81 2.67
N ASP A 132 -17.37 -16.33 3.84
CA ASP A 132 -16.82 -17.68 3.95
C ASP A 132 -17.64 -18.59 4.87
N LYS A 133 -17.74 -19.86 4.47
CA LYS A 133 -18.42 -20.96 5.18
C LYS A 133 -17.55 -21.55 6.30
N THR A 134 -16.37 -20.98 6.57
CA THR A 134 -15.37 -21.48 7.54
C THR A 134 -14.76 -20.35 8.37
N ASP A 135 -14.12 -20.66 9.51
CA ASP A 135 -13.50 -19.71 10.44
C ASP A 135 -12.33 -18.88 9.86
N ALA A 136 -12.00 -19.06 8.57
CA ALA A 136 -10.97 -18.30 7.89
C ALA A 136 -11.55 -17.06 7.22
N LEU A 137 -10.87 -15.92 7.36
CA LEU A 137 -11.25 -14.68 6.70
C LEU A 137 -10.56 -14.56 5.34
N TYR A 138 -11.37 -14.45 4.28
CA TYR A 138 -10.89 -14.32 2.91
C TYR A 138 -11.03 -12.89 2.42
N PHE A 139 -9.92 -12.35 1.91
CA PHE A 139 -9.87 -10.99 1.39
C PHE A 139 -9.24 -10.92 0.01
N THR A 140 -9.65 -9.89 -0.70
CA THR A 140 -9.03 -9.44 -1.95
C THR A 140 -8.58 -7.99 -1.75
N PRO A 141 -7.34 -7.64 -2.08
CA PRO A 141 -6.79 -6.32 -1.77
C PRO A 141 -7.40 -5.23 -2.67
N PRO A 142 -7.50 -3.98 -2.17
CA PRO A 142 -8.12 -2.84 -2.89
C PRO A 142 -7.43 -2.53 -4.21
N PHE A 143 -6.10 -2.65 -4.21
CA PHE A 143 -5.30 -2.46 -5.40
C PHE A 143 -4.95 -3.85 -5.90
N THR A 144 -5.64 -4.27 -6.96
CA THR A 144 -4.97 -5.14 -7.91
C THR A 144 -3.73 -4.38 -8.33
N HIS A 145 -2.57 -4.73 -7.77
CA HIS A 145 -1.31 -4.52 -8.47
C HIS A 145 -1.40 -5.42 -9.71
N ALA A 146 -2.24 -5.03 -10.68
CA ALA A 146 -1.96 -5.30 -12.06
C ALA A 146 -0.54 -4.79 -12.17
N ASN A 147 0.39 -5.73 -12.20
CA ASN A 147 1.79 -5.50 -12.45
C ASN A 147 1.90 -5.09 -13.91
N THR A 148 1.19 -4.03 -14.31
CA THR A 148 1.68 -3.11 -15.30
C THR A 148 2.82 -2.37 -14.61
N GLN A 149 3.94 -3.08 -14.42
CA GLN A 149 5.13 -2.49 -14.99
C GLN A 149 4.68 -2.09 -16.39
N PRO A 150 4.70 -0.80 -16.77
CA PRO A 150 4.50 -0.50 -18.17
C PRO A 150 5.49 -1.43 -18.86
N HIS A 151 4.97 -2.45 -19.55
CA HIS A 151 5.68 -3.05 -20.64
C HIS A 151 5.84 -1.84 -21.54
N VAL A 152 6.96 -1.13 -21.34
CA VAL A 152 7.57 -0.31 -22.35
C VAL A 152 7.79 -1.34 -23.42
N LYS A 153 6.77 -1.52 -24.27
CA LYS A 153 6.88 -2.26 -25.52
C LYS A 153 8.13 -1.65 -26.09
N LYS A 154 9.24 -2.41 -26.10
CA LYS A 154 10.50 -1.93 -26.63
C LYS A 154 10.13 -1.43 -28.01
N ARG A 155 10.08 -0.10 -28.16
CA ARG A 155 9.70 0.53 -29.42
C ARG A 155 10.60 -0.16 -30.43
N PRO A 156 10.06 -0.78 -31.50
CA PRO A 156 10.92 -1.41 -32.49
C PRO A 156 11.97 -0.37 -32.86
N LYS A 157 13.24 -0.68 -32.62
CA LYS A 157 14.35 0.22 -32.92
C LYS A 157 14.31 0.44 -34.42
N LYS A 158 13.56 1.44 -34.91
CA LYS A 158 13.66 1.89 -36.29
C LYS A 158 15.13 2.24 -36.47
N LYS A 159 15.82 1.48 -37.30
CA LYS A 159 17.17 1.82 -37.73
C LYS A 159 17.04 3.22 -38.36
N PRO A 160 17.77 4.24 -37.88
CA PRO A 160 17.77 5.53 -38.56
C PRO A 160 18.24 5.32 -40.00
N PRO A 161 17.74 6.12 -40.96
CA PRO A 161 18.07 5.99 -42.36
C PRO A 161 19.59 6.05 -42.58
N LEU A 162 20.05 5.31 -43.59
CA LEU A 162 21.48 5.09 -43.92
C LEU A 162 22.27 6.40 -44.09
N ASN A 163 21.57 7.50 -44.37
CA ASN A 163 22.15 8.82 -44.67
C ASN A 163 22.21 9.77 -43.45
N SER A 164 21.97 9.28 -42.23
CA SER A 164 22.14 10.12 -41.03
C SER A 164 23.61 10.29 -40.68
N ALA A 165 24.02 11.50 -40.28
CA ALA A 165 25.39 11.81 -39.86
C ALA A 165 25.93 10.90 -38.73
N PHE A 166 25.04 10.27 -37.96
CA PHE A 166 25.37 9.35 -36.87
C PHE A 166 25.62 7.90 -37.32
N ALA A 167 25.43 7.55 -38.60
CA ALA A 167 25.70 6.21 -39.12
C ALA A 167 27.20 5.86 -39.06
N ALA A 168 28.07 6.83 -39.35
CA ALA A 168 29.52 6.67 -39.33
C ALA A 168 30.09 6.42 -37.93
N LEU A 169 29.43 6.89 -36.87
CA LEU A 169 29.87 6.65 -35.49
C LEU A 169 29.62 5.20 -35.04
N ARG A 170 28.66 4.50 -35.67
CA ARG A 170 28.29 3.14 -35.30
C ARG A 170 29.30 2.11 -35.79
N THR A 171 29.87 2.32 -36.98
CA THR A 171 30.90 1.44 -37.54
C THR A 171 32.16 1.45 -36.66
N LEU A 172 32.53 2.62 -36.12
CA LEU A 172 33.63 2.78 -35.16
C LEU A 172 33.38 2.03 -33.84
N GLN A 173 32.16 2.06 -33.30
CA GLN A 173 31.84 1.32 -32.07
C GLN A 173 31.90 -0.21 -32.24
N THR A 174 31.58 -0.73 -33.43
CA THR A 174 31.61 -2.19 -33.69
C THR A 174 33.01 -2.73 -34.01
N SER A 175 33.92 -1.90 -34.49
CA SER A 175 35.31 -2.26 -34.78
C SER A 175 36.09 -2.59 -33.50
N ASN A 176 35.79 -1.92 -32.38
CA ASN A 176 36.53 -2.08 -31.13
C ASN A 176 36.12 -3.32 -30.31
N ASN A 177 34.98 -3.96 -30.61
CA ASN A 177 34.44 -5.04 -29.77
C ASN A 177 34.73 -6.46 -30.30
N LYS A 178 35.59 -6.60 -31.31
CA LYS A 178 35.89 -7.90 -31.97
C LYS A 178 37.05 -8.68 -31.36
N LYS A 179 37.70 -8.22 -30.28
CA LYS A 179 38.90 -8.87 -29.73
C LYS A 179 38.72 -9.75 -28.49
N HIS A 180 37.53 -9.86 -27.88
CA HIS A 180 37.33 -10.73 -26.71
C HIS A 180 36.03 -11.54 -26.78
N ASN A 181 36.03 -12.64 -27.53
CA ASN A 181 35.28 -13.85 -27.17
C ASN A 181 35.65 -15.03 -28.08
N LYS A 182 36.72 -15.76 -27.76
CA LYS A 182 36.88 -17.15 -28.15
C LYS A 182 36.43 -18.00 -26.96
N LYS A 183 35.23 -18.61 -27.03
CA LYS A 183 34.90 -19.78 -26.21
C LYS A 183 35.05 -21.02 -27.09
N PRO A 184 35.73 -22.09 -26.63
CA PRO A 184 35.87 -23.31 -27.41
C PRO A 184 34.56 -24.10 -27.39
N PHE A 185 34.19 -24.59 -28.56
CA PHE A 185 33.04 -25.44 -28.85
C PHE A 185 33.49 -26.90 -28.67
N ILE A 186 33.01 -27.58 -27.62
CA ILE A 186 33.21 -29.04 -27.47
C ILE A 186 31.98 -29.74 -28.04
N LYS A 187 32.22 -30.55 -29.07
CA LYS A 187 31.22 -31.37 -29.78
C LYS A 187 30.88 -32.62 -28.96
N ASN A 188 29.59 -32.88 -28.79
CA ASN A 188 29.09 -34.23 -28.49
C ASN A 188 29.22 -35.13 -29.73
N PRO A 189 29.37 -36.45 -29.54
CA PRO A 189 28.70 -37.37 -30.43
C PRO A 189 27.87 -38.42 -29.66
N THR A 190 26.63 -38.56 -30.11
CA THR A 190 25.74 -39.70 -29.90
C THR A 190 26.26 -40.97 -30.59
N LYS A 191 25.93 -42.15 -30.04
CA LYS A 191 25.67 -43.48 -30.65
C LYS A 191 26.06 -44.56 -29.61
N ASN A 192 25.46 -45.74 -29.47
CA ASN A 192 24.25 -46.42 -29.95
C ASN A 192 24.17 -47.72 -29.11
N ALA A 193 22.96 -48.24 -28.91
CA ALA A 193 22.57 -49.66 -28.82
C ALA A 193 23.56 -50.71 -28.23
N ARG A 194 23.19 -51.29 -27.08
CA ARG A 194 22.60 -52.65 -26.93
C ARG A 194 22.29 -52.92 -25.48
#